data_AF-A0A926ZR39-F1
#
_entry.id   AF-A0A926ZR39-F1
#
_cell.length_a   1.000
_cell.length_b   1.000
_cell.length_c   1.000
_cell.angle_alpha   90.00
_cell.angle_beta   90.00
_cell.angle_gamma   90.00
#
_symmetry.space_group_name_H-M   'P 1'
#
loop_
_entity.id
_entity.type
_entity.pdbx_description
1 polymer ?
#
loop_
_entity_poly.entity_id
_entity_poly.type
_entity_poly.pdbx_seq_one_letter_code
_entity_poly.pdbx_strand_id
1 'polypeptide(L)'
;MSQLNAGVYWCARDLEGSPIGNHHFILLVNPDATDRFSDESLLQEDTPDGTTYFYTIGAFKGADGVPDLLKMIVNQPTDVQSVREYLDPDEHTSLLTPDYDLEPHQITPPTGSVENFIATVIQLATNYKTKGDIQYSLIDENCAAWVNTLFKVAGVSDASREEAGEFSGVDWGEEDFIPEEFFQP
;
A
#
# COMPACT_ATOMS: atom_id res chain seq x y z
N MET A 1 11.61 17.95 3.80
CA MET A 1 11.25 16.80 4.64
C MET A 1 9.74 16.83 4.83
N SER A 2 9.09 15.73 4.45
CA SER A 2 7.65 15.59 4.53
C SER A 2 7.32 14.73 5.76
N GLN A 3 6.47 15.24 6.66
CA GLN A 3 6.04 14.47 7.82
C GLN A 3 4.80 13.64 7.47
N LEU A 4 4.82 12.36 7.83
CA LEU A 4 3.65 11.50 7.83
C LEU A 4 3.07 11.41 9.24
N ASN A 5 1.82 11.80 9.40
CA ASN A 5 1.09 11.61 10.65
C ASN A 5 0.71 10.13 10.84
N ALA A 6 0.42 9.72 12.07
CA ALA A 6 -0.16 8.40 12.34
C ALA A 6 -1.43 8.19 11.50
N GLY A 7 -1.54 7.05 10.81
CA GLY A 7 -2.63 6.86 9.85
C GLY A 7 -2.46 5.69 8.90
N VAL A 8 -3.47 5.55 8.04
CA VAL A 8 -3.47 4.66 6.88
C VAL A 8 -3.44 5.54 5.64
N TYR A 9 -2.58 5.21 4.68
CA TYR A 9 -2.43 5.95 3.44
C TYR A 9 -2.63 5.01 2.24
N TRP A 10 -3.34 5.49 1.23
CA TRP A 10 -3.25 4.93 -0.13
C TRP A 10 -2.06 5.60 -0.79
N CYS A 11 -1.09 4.81 -1.21
CA CYS A 11 0.11 5.30 -1.86
C CYS A 11 0.19 4.81 -3.30
N ALA A 12 0.77 5.65 -4.16
CA ALA A 12 1.30 5.27 -5.46
C ALA A 12 2.79 5.59 -5.53
N ARG A 13 3.53 4.80 -6.31
CA ARG A 13 4.93 5.03 -6.66
C ARG A 13 5.21 4.52 -8.07
N ASP A 14 6.24 5.04 -8.71
CA ASP A 14 6.64 4.63 -10.06
C ASP A 14 6.93 3.12 -10.14
N LEU A 15 6.53 2.46 -11.23
CA LEU A 15 6.88 1.07 -11.49
C LEU A 15 8.39 0.90 -11.74
N GLU A 16 8.94 -0.20 -11.22
CA GLU A 16 10.29 -0.63 -11.58
C GLU A 16 10.28 -1.21 -13.01
N GLY A 17 10.45 -0.34 -14.02
CA GLY A 17 10.63 -0.73 -15.41
C GLY A 17 9.39 -0.56 -16.30
N SER A 18 9.00 -1.62 -17.02
CA SER A 18 7.96 -1.57 -18.06
C SER A 18 6.77 -2.47 -17.68
N PRO A 19 5.51 -2.06 -17.93
CA PRO A 19 5.08 -0.79 -18.54
C PRO A 19 5.30 0.43 -17.63
N ILE A 20 5.27 1.63 -18.21
CA ILE A 20 5.22 2.88 -17.44
C ILE A 20 3.84 2.97 -16.82
N GLY A 21 3.80 3.20 -15.51
CA GLY A 21 2.59 3.36 -14.72
C GLY A 21 2.95 3.32 -13.24
N ASN A 22 1.93 3.37 -12.40
CA ASN A 22 2.12 3.39 -10.96
C ASN A 22 1.85 2.03 -10.33
N HIS A 23 2.50 1.78 -9.20
CA HIS A 23 2.16 0.70 -8.29
C HIS A 23 1.47 1.26 -7.06
N HIS A 24 0.27 0.76 -6.78
CA HIS A 24 -0.52 1.17 -5.64
C HIS A 24 -0.26 0.23 -4.45
N PHE A 25 -0.15 0.80 -3.27
CA PHE A 25 0.01 0.05 -2.03
C PHE A 25 -0.57 0.83 -0.85
N ILE A 26 -0.63 0.18 0.30
CA ILE A 26 -1.07 0.78 1.56
C ILE A 26 0.15 1.01 2.44
N LEU A 27 0.22 2.20 3.03
CA LEU A 27 1.20 2.55 4.06
C LEU A 27 0.50 2.73 5.41
N LEU A 28 0.98 2.01 6.42
CA LEU A 28 0.55 2.17 7.81
C LEU A 28 1.62 2.95 8.56
N VAL A 29 1.27 4.09 9.14
CA VAL A 29 2.21 4.97 9.86
C VAL A 29 1.89 4.99 11.34
N ASN A 30 2.93 4.84 12.15
CA ASN A 30 2.91 4.66 13.60
C ASN A 30 1.92 3.58 14.06
N PRO A 31 1.93 2.38 13.46
CA PRO A 31 1.09 1.28 13.94
C PRO A 31 1.56 0.83 15.33
N ASP A 32 0.63 0.37 16.17
CA ASP A 32 1.00 -0.27 17.44
C ASP A 32 1.78 -1.55 17.12
N ALA A 33 2.87 -1.78 17.86
CA ALA A 33 3.64 -3.02 17.73
C ALA A 33 2.84 -4.27 18.13
N THR A 34 1.61 -4.17 18.62
CA THR A 34 0.69 -5.30 18.82
C THR A 34 -0.12 -5.64 17.56
N ASP A 35 -0.28 -4.70 16.64
CA ASP A 35 -0.94 -4.89 15.35
C ASP A 35 0.10 -5.32 14.31
N ARG A 36 0.44 -6.63 14.31
CA ARG A 36 1.50 -7.19 13.47
C ARG A 36 0.98 -8.09 12.36
N PHE A 37 1.71 -8.08 11.25
CA PHE A 37 1.84 -9.24 10.38
C PHE A 37 2.78 -10.25 11.05
N SER A 38 2.31 -11.48 11.27
CA SER A 38 3.00 -12.48 12.12
C SER A 38 4.45 -12.78 11.73
N ASP A 39 4.81 -12.56 10.47
CA ASP A 39 6.11 -12.92 9.90
C ASP A 39 6.98 -11.69 9.60
N GLU A 40 6.49 -10.47 9.83
CA GLU A 40 7.11 -9.24 9.33
C GLU A 40 7.44 -8.24 10.45
N SER A 41 8.60 -7.60 10.34
CA SER A 41 9.06 -6.64 11.34
C SER A 41 8.51 -5.25 11.05
N LEU A 42 8.11 -4.55 12.12
CA LEU A 42 7.81 -3.12 12.05
C LEU A 42 9.06 -2.37 11.59
N LEU A 43 8.95 -1.59 10.53
CA LEU A 43 10.05 -0.78 10.02
C LEU A 43 10.13 0.53 10.80
N GLN A 44 11.33 1.08 10.82
CA GLN A 44 11.66 2.34 11.47
C GLN A 44 12.50 3.16 10.51
N GLU A 45 12.20 4.46 10.44
CA GLU A 45 13.02 5.47 9.76
C GLU A 45 13.26 6.63 10.73
N ASP A 46 14.53 6.95 10.98
CA ASP A 46 14.93 8.06 11.83
C ASP A 46 15.27 9.27 10.96
N THR A 47 14.44 10.31 11.02
CA THR A 47 14.67 11.58 10.31
C THR A 47 15.10 12.67 11.28
N PRO A 48 15.67 13.79 10.82
CA PRO A 48 15.93 14.96 11.66
C PRO A 48 14.70 15.47 12.43
N ASP A 49 13.50 15.22 11.89
CA ASP A 49 12.22 15.67 12.45
C ASP A 49 11.58 14.64 13.42
N GLY A 50 12.16 13.45 13.52
CA GLY A 50 11.72 12.39 14.42
C GLY A 50 11.75 10.99 13.79
N THR A 51 11.34 10.01 14.58
CA THR A 51 11.26 8.61 14.17
C THR A 51 9.86 8.28 13.65
N THR A 52 9.79 7.68 12.47
CA THR A 52 8.56 7.14 11.90
C THR A 52 8.61 5.61 11.93
N TYR A 53 7.57 4.99 12.48
CA TYR A 53 7.39 3.54 12.41
C TYR A 53 6.36 3.20 11.34
N PHE A 54 6.60 2.18 10.52
CA PHE A 54 5.67 1.87 9.43
C PHE A 54 5.68 0.42 8.93
N TYR A 55 4.61 0.08 8.21
CA TYR A 55 4.52 -1.09 7.33
C TYR A 55 4.09 -0.63 5.94
N THR A 56 4.62 -1.25 4.89
CA THR A 56 4.03 -1.17 3.54
C THR A 56 3.30 -2.46 3.21
N ILE A 57 2.18 -2.39 2.49
CA ILE A 57 1.37 -3.55 2.13
C ILE A 57 0.91 -3.36 0.68
N GLY A 58 1.50 -4.11 -0.23
CA GLY A 58 1.16 -4.04 -1.66
C GLY A 58 0.67 -5.39 -2.18
N ALA A 59 0.01 -5.38 -3.33
CA ALA A 59 -0.33 -6.58 -4.07
C ALA A 59 0.46 -6.61 -5.39
N PHE A 60 1.11 -7.74 -5.66
CA PHE A 60 2.10 -7.88 -6.72
C PHE A 60 1.79 -9.07 -7.61
N LYS A 61 2.17 -8.98 -8.88
CA LYS A 61 2.19 -10.14 -9.76
C LYS A 61 3.17 -11.18 -9.21
N GLY A 62 2.74 -12.44 -9.09
CA GLY A 62 3.60 -13.56 -8.73
C GLY A 62 4.75 -13.78 -9.73
N ALA A 63 5.83 -14.43 -9.28
CA ALA A 63 6.99 -14.70 -10.12
C ALA A 63 6.70 -15.67 -11.28
N ASP A 64 7.46 -15.52 -12.37
CA ASP A 64 7.38 -16.33 -13.58
C ASP A 64 7.41 -17.85 -13.27
N GLY A 65 6.44 -18.58 -13.81
CA GLY A 65 6.35 -20.04 -13.72
C GLY A 65 5.49 -20.59 -12.58
N VAL A 66 5.00 -19.73 -11.69
CA VAL A 66 3.78 -19.96 -10.88
C VAL A 66 2.62 -19.34 -11.70
N PRO A 67 1.36 -19.78 -11.59
CA PRO A 67 0.26 -19.03 -12.16
C PRO A 67 0.40 -17.53 -11.80
N ASP A 68 0.12 -16.66 -12.77
CA ASP A 68 0.21 -15.20 -12.67
C ASP A 68 -0.80 -14.74 -11.62
N LEU A 69 -0.46 -14.85 -10.34
CA LEU A 69 -1.38 -14.63 -9.25
C LEU A 69 -1.02 -13.36 -8.51
N LEU A 70 -2.02 -12.60 -8.13
CA LEU A 70 -1.90 -11.41 -7.33
C LEU A 70 -1.61 -11.78 -5.87
N LYS A 71 -0.41 -11.46 -5.40
CA LYS A 71 0.10 -11.82 -4.07
C LYS A 71 0.30 -10.59 -3.22
N MET A 72 -0.26 -10.62 -2.02
CA MET A 72 0.00 -9.57 -1.02
C MET A 72 1.40 -9.77 -0.43
N ILE A 73 2.19 -8.71 -0.41
CA ILE A 73 3.53 -8.65 0.14
C ILE A 73 3.58 -7.45 1.08
N VAL A 74 4.06 -7.71 2.30
CA VAL A 74 4.32 -6.66 3.29
C VAL A 74 5.80 -6.27 3.19
N ASN A 75 6.10 -4.99 3.36
CA ASN A 75 7.47 -4.47 3.35
C ASN A 75 8.23 -4.84 2.06
N GLN A 76 7.56 -4.81 0.91
CA GLN A 76 8.24 -5.03 -0.36
C GLN A 76 9.34 -3.96 -0.53
N PRO A 77 10.56 -4.33 -0.99
CA PRO A 77 11.71 -3.43 -0.93
C PRO A 77 11.56 -2.08 -1.64
N THR A 78 10.91 -2.01 -2.81
CA THR A 78 10.73 -0.76 -3.56
C THR A 78 9.64 0.12 -2.95
N ASP A 79 8.59 -0.46 -2.39
CA ASP A 79 7.58 0.29 -1.61
C ASP A 79 8.23 0.89 -0.35
N VAL A 80 9.04 0.11 0.37
CA VAL A 80 9.80 0.60 1.53
C VAL A 80 10.78 1.72 1.13
N GLN A 81 11.50 1.54 0.03
CA GLN A 81 12.42 2.55 -0.47
C GLN A 81 11.70 3.85 -0.83
N SER A 82 10.54 3.78 -1.50
CA SER A 82 9.74 4.97 -1.84
C SER A 82 9.30 5.77 -0.59
N VAL A 83 8.96 5.07 0.51
CA VAL A 83 8.63 5.71 1.79
C VAL A 83 9.85 6.39 2.42
N ARG A 84 11.02 5.77 2.34
CA ARG A 84 12.26 6.35 2.86
C ARG A 84 12.70 7.59 2.08
N GLU A 85 12.63 7.54 0.75
CA GLU A 85 12.87 8.69 -0.12
C GLU A 85 11.93 9.85 0.19
N TYR A 86 10.67 9.58 0.49
CA TYR A 86 9.71 10.61 0.88
C TYR A 86 10.01 11.25 2.25
N LEU A 87 10.39 10.42 3.23
CA LEU A 87 10.65 10.86 4.61
C LEU A 87 11.99 11.61 4.74
N ASP A 88 13.06 11.06 4.16
CA ASP A 88 14.40 11.64 4.16
C ASP A 88 15.06 11.57 2.76
N PRO A 89 14.66 12.47 1.84
CA PRO A 89 15.16 12.45 0.48
C PRO A 89 16.67 12.68 0.40
N ASP A 90 17.25 13.44 1.34
CA ASP A 90 18.67 13.76 1.31
C ASP A 90 19.55 12.53 1.59
N GLU A 91 19.05 11.57 2.39
CA GLU A 91 19.73 10.30 2.68
C GLU A 91 19.44 9.20 1.63
N HIS A 92 18.22 9.16 1.09
CA HIS A 92 17.75 8.03 0.29
C HIS A 92 17.65 8.27 -1.21
N THR A 93 17.78 9.51 -1.68
CA THR A 93 17.80 9.82 -3.13
C THR A 93 19.22 10.10 -3.62
N SER A 94 19.48 9.82 -4.89
CA SER A 94 20.75 10.14 -5.54
C SER A 94 20.51 10.41 -7.01
N LEU A 95 21.29 11.33 -7.60
CA LEU A 95 21.26 11.62 -9.04
C LEU A 95 21.63 10.42 -9.92
N LEU A 96 22.10 9.31 -9.33
CA LEU A 96 22.55 8.11 -10.03
C LEU A 96 21.61 6.91 -9.87
N THR A 97 20.55 7.02 -9.06
CA THR A 97 19.56 5.97 -8.84
C THR A 97 18.18 6.50 -9.19
N PRO A 98 17.29 5.68 -9.76
CA PRO A 98 15.88 6.05 -9.89
C PRO A 98 15.31 6.41 -8.53
N ASP A 99 14.58 7.51 -8.45
CA ASP A 99 13.60 7.78 -7.41
C ASP A 99 12.30 7.03 -7.75
N TYR A 100 11.57 6.61 -6.72
CA TYR A 100 10.28 5.94 -6.89
C TYR A 100 9.10 6.90 -6.77
N ASP A 101 9.32 8.17 -6.43
CA ASP A 101 8.32 9.24 -6.39
C ASP A 101 7.02 8.84 -5.67
N LEU A 102 7.13 8.64 -4.34
CA LEU A 102 5.96 8.32 -3.52
C LEU A 102 4.94 9.47 -3.49
N GLU A 103 3.69 9.16 -3.81
CA GLU A 103 2.53 10.02 -3.61
C GLU A 103 1.58 9.38 -2.57
N PRO A 104 1.54 9.87 -1.32
CA PRO A 104 0.70 9.31 -0.27
C PRO A 104 -0.58 10.14 -0.02
N HIS A 105 -1.74 9.49 -0.10
CA HIS A 105 -3.05 10.05 0.27
C HIS A 105 -3.57 9.46 1.58
N GLN A 106 -3.73 10.29 2.60
CA GLN A 106 -4.20 9.84 3.91
C GLN A 106 -5.70 9.48 3.85
N ILE A 107 -6.03 8.27 4.28
CA ILE A 107 -7.41 7.79 4.34
C ILE A 107 -8.00 8.12 5.71
N THR A 108 -9.12 8.86 5.69
CA THR A 108 -9.88 9.11 6.91
C THR A 108 -10.57 7.82 7.38
N PRO A 109 -10.41 7.40 8.65
CA PRO A 109 -11.11 6.24 9.18
C PRO A 109 -12.63 6.35 8.96
N PRO A 110 -13.29 5.36 8.34
CA PRO A 110 -14.72 5.44 8.07
C PRO A 110 -15.55 5.39 9.36
N THR A 111 -15.04 4.68 10.38
CA THR A 111 -15.59 4.66 11.73
C THR A 111 -14.48 4.47 12.75
N GLY A 112 -14.68 4.93 13.99
CA GLY A 112 -13.77 4.66 15.09
C GLY A 112 -12.50 5.51 15.08
N SER A 113 -11.43 4.98 15.68
CA SER A 113 -10.13 5.64 15.78
C SER A 113 -9.16 5.18 14.69
N VAL A 114 -8.06 5.91 14.51
CA VAL A 114 -6.99 5.54 13.56
C VAL A 114 -6.42 4.16 13.89
N GLU A 115 -6.24 3.84 15.17
CA GLU A 115 -5.72 2.56 15.63
C GLU A 115 -6.65 1.40 15.24
N ASN A 116 -7.97 1.56 15.47
CA ASN A 116 -8.94 0.55 15.04
C ASN A 116 -8.95 0.37 13.51
N PHE A 117 -8.71 1.45 12.75
CA PHE A 117 -8.67 1.38 11.30
C PHE A 117 -7.40 0.68 10.80
N ILE A 118 -6.24 0.95 11.41
CA ILE A 118 -4.99 0.21 11.16
C ILE A 118 -5.19 -1.30 11.43
N ALA A 119 -5.75 -1.66 12.59
CA ALA A 119 -6.03 -3.05 12.93
C ALA A 119 -6.99 -3.71 11.93
N THR A 120 -8.00 -2.97 11.46
CA THR A 120 -8.94 -3.44 10.43
C THR A 120 -8.21 -3.73 9.11
N VAL A 121 -7.36 -2.82 8.65
CA VAL A 121 -6.59 -2.98 7.40
C VAL A 121 -5.67 -4.19 7.48
N ILE A 122 -4.96 -4.36 8.60
CA ILE A 122 -4.09 -5.53 8.83
C ILE A 122 -4.90 -6.83 8.79
N GLN A 123 -6.07 -6.85 9.43
CA GLN A 123 -6.95 -8.02 9.42
C GLN A 123 -7.40 -8.37 7.99
N LEU A 124 -7.88 -7.39 7.21
CA LEU A 124 -8.33 -7.60 5.83
C LEU A 124 -7.19 -8.06 4.92
N ALA A 125 -6.01 -7.44 5.01
CA ALA A 125 -4.83 -7.85 4.26
C ALA A 125 -4.37 -9.28 4.63
N THR A 126 -4.47 -9.64 5.92
CA THR A 126 -4.16 -10.99 6.40
C THR A 126 -5.17 -12.01 5.88
N ASN A 127 -6.47 -11.69 5.86
CA ASN A 127 -7.50 -12.55 5.28
C ASN A 127 -7.19 -12.84 3.81
N TYR A 128 -6.84 -11.81 3.03
CA TYR A 128 -6.44 -11.97 1.63
C TYR A 128 -5.26 -12.94 1.48
N LYS A 129 -4.20 -12.80 2.30
CA LYS A 129 -3.03 -13.70 2.32
C LYS A 129 -3.44 -15.18 2.42
N THR A 130 -4.51 -15.47 3.14
CA THR A 130 -4.94 -16.84 3.45
C THR A 130 -5.97 -17.42 2.50
N LYS A 131 -6.75 -16.58 1.80
CA LYS A 131 -7.94 -17.01 1.04
C LYS A 131 -7.71 -17.23 -0.44
N GLY A 132 -6.57 -16.83 -0.97
CA GLY A 132 -6.01 -17.45 -2.15
C GLY A 132 -5.75 -16.51 -3.31
N ASP A 133 -5.80 -17.13 -4.48
CA ASP A 133 -5.01 -16.80 -5.64
C ASP A 133 -5.93 -16.22 -6.73
N ILE A 134 -5.95 -14.89 -6.86
CA ILE A 134 -6.61 -14.20 -7.99
C ILE A 134 -5.61 -14.06 -9.13
N GLN A 135 -6.06 -14.29 -10.36
CA GLN A 135 -5.19 -14.11 -11.51
C GLN A 135 -4.90 -12.62 -11.70
N TYR A 136 -3.63 -12.27 -11.86
CA TYR A 136 -3.23 -10.89 -12.12
C TYR A 136 -3.67 -10.49 -13.53
N SER A 137 -4.35 -9.35 -13.64
CA SER A 137 -4.63 -8.65 -14.89
C SER A 137 -4.14 -7.22 -14.74
N LEU A 138 -3.33 -6.73 -15.69
CA LEU A 138 -2.86 -5.34 -15.68
C LEU A 138 -4.02 -4.33 -15.68
N ILE A 139 -5.18 -4.72 -16.23
CA ILE A 139 -6.32 -3.83 -16.44
C ILE A 139 -7.25 -3.87 -15.22
N ASP A 140 -7.68 -5.06 -14.77
CA ASP A 140 -8.83 -5.17 -13.85
C ASP A 140 -8.50 -5.81 -12.48
N GLU A 141 -7.46 -6.64 -12.41
CA GLU A 141 -7.11 -7.44 -11.22
C GLU A 141 -5.64 -7.20 -10.84
N ASN A 142 -5.34 -5.95 -10.47
CA ASN A 142 -3.99 -5.47 -10.20
C ASN A 142 -3.83 -4.89 -8.77
N CYS A 143 -2.73 -4.17 -8.55
CA CYS A 143 -2.43 -3.52 -7.28
C CYS A 143 -3.46 -2.44 -6.89
N ALA A 144 -3.93 -1.62 -7.84
CA ALA A 144 -4.89 -0.56 -7.60
C ALA A 144 -6.26 -1.13 -7.20
N ALA A 145 -6.77 -2.09 -7.99
CA ALA A 145 -8.04 -2.78 -7.70
C ALA A 145 -8.01 -3.49 -6.33
N TRP A 146 -6.85 -4.04 -5.93
CA TRP A 146 -6.67 -4.66 -4.63
C TRP A 146 -6.79 -3.67 -3.47
N VAL A 147 -6.09 -2.53 -3.56
CA VAL A 147 -6.16 -1.48 -2.53
C VAL A 147 -7.59 -0.91 -2.46
N ASN A 148 -8.20 -0.66 -3.61
CA ASN A 148 -9.55 -0.14 -3.72
C ASN A 148 -10.59 -1.07 -3.07
N THR A 149 -10.55 -2.37 -3.40
CA THR A 149 -11.42 -3.37 -2.76
C THR A 149 -11.18 -3.45 -1.26
N LEU A 150 -9.92 -3.45 -0.79
CA LEU A 150 -9.62 -3.49 0.63
C LEU A 150 -10.28 -2.31 1.36
N PHE A 151 -10.13 -1.09 0.84
CA PHE A 151 -10.76 0.09 1.44
C PHE A 151 -12.28 0.06 1.39
N LYS A 152 -12.87 -0.45 0.30
CA LYS A 152 -14.31 -0.66 0.21
C LYS A 152 -14.80 -1.61 1.30
N VAL A 153 -14.13 -2.75 1.48
CA VAL A 153 -14.49 -3.74 2.53
C VAL A 153 -14.25 -3.18 3.93
N ALA A 154 -13.25 -2.31 4.10
CA ALA A 154 -13.02 -1.59 5.36
C ALA A 154 -14.08 -0.50 5.65
N GLY A 155 -14.98 -0.22 4.71
CA GLY A 155 -16.08 0.74 4.85
C GLY A 155 -15.75 2.17 4.40
N VAL A 156 -14.64 2.39 3.71
CA VAL A 156 -14.29 3.70 3.15
C VAL A 156 -15.29 4.05 2.04
N SER A 157 -15.84 5.26 2.11
CA SER A 157 -16.89 5.70 1.18
C SER A 157 -16.36 5.77 -0.26
N ASP A 158 -17.27 5.59 -1.22
CA ASP A 158 -16.95 5.66 -2.65
C ASP A 158 -16.26 6.98 -3.01
N ALA A 159 -16.86 8.11 -2.63
CA ALA A 159 -16.28 9.43 -2.85
C ALA A 159 -14.88 9.60 -2.24
N SER A 160 -14.62 9.01 -1.07
CA SER A 160 -13.29 9.06 -0.44
C SER A 160 -12.27 8.16 -1.14
N ARG A 161 -12.71 7.04 -1.73
CA ARG A 161 -11.84 6.15 -2.51
C ARG A 161 -11.53 6.76 -3.87
N GLU A 162 -12.52 7.33 -4.55
CA GLU A 162 -12.34 8.08 -5.79
C GLU A 162 -11.34 9.22 -5.57
N GLU A 163 -11.56 10.08 -4.56
CA GLU A 163 -10.65 11.21 -4.29
C GLU A 163 -9.22 10.77 -3.94
N ALA A 164 -9.06 9.70 -3.15
CA ALA A 164 -7.74 9.23 -2.72
C ALA A 164 -7.03 8.34 -3.75
N GLY A 165 -7.76 7.78 -4.71
CA GLY A 165 -7.23 6.90 -5.76
C GLY A 165 -6.64 7.65 -6.96
N GLU A 166 -6.82 8.96 -7.02
CA GLU A 166 -6.34 9.83 -8.11
C GLU A 166 -4.87 10.21 -7.88
N PHE A 167 -3.92 9.48 -8.48
CA PHE A 167 -2.50 9.81 -8.41
C PHE A 167 -2.01 10.48 -9.70
N SER A 168 -0.87 11.14 -9.60
CA SER A 168 -0.17 11.66 -10.76
C SER A 168 0.42 10.52 -11.59
N GLY A 169 0.33 10.60 -12.92
CA GLY A 169 0.91 9.60 -13.82
C GLY A 169 -0.14 8.79 -14.58
N VAL A 170 0.13 7.50 -14.76
CA VAL A 170 -0.77 6.60 -15.50
C VAL A 170 -1.23 5.49 -14.56
N ASP A 171 -2.43 5.66 -14.03
CA ASP A 171 -3.12 4.67 -13.21
C ASP A 171 -4.04 3.80 -14.08
N TRP A 172 -4.12 2.53 -13.75
CA TRP A 172 -4.97 1.56 -14.42
C TRP A 172 -5.69 0.74 -13.35
N GLY A 173 -7.02 0.65 -13.44
CA GLY A 173 -7.81 -0.25 -12.60
C GLY A 173 -8.05 0.24 -11.16
N GLU A 174 -7.82 1.52 -10.87
CA GLU A 174 -8.15 2.13 -9.58
C GLU A 174 -9.66 2.19 -9.31
N GLU A 175 -10.49 2.21 -10.36
CA GLU A 175 -11.94 2.11 -10.27
C GLU A 175 -12.45 0.66 -10.16
N ASP A 176 -11.60 -0.31 -10.44
CA ASP A 176 -11.96 -1.72 -10.46
C ASP A 176 -11.95 -2.35 -9.07
N PHE A 177 -12.59 -3.52 -8.99
CA PHE A 177 -12.67 -4.31 -7.77
C PHE A 177 -12.33 -5.76 -8.04
N ILE A 178 -11.45 -6.30 -7.22
CA ILE A 178 -11.36 -7.75 -7.05
C ILE A 178 -12.47 -8.25 -6.11
N PRO A 179 -12.80 -9.57 -6.11
CA PRO A 179 -13.88 -10.11 -5.28
C PRO A 179 -13.66 -9.89 -3.78
N GLU A 180 -14.69 -9.39 -3.08
CA GLU A 180 -14.61 -8.99 -1.67
C GLU A 180 -14.41 -10.17 -0.71
N GLU A 181 -14.82 -11.37 -1.11
CA GLU A 181 -14.73 -12.59 -0.29
C GLU A 181 -13.30 -12.94 0.14
N PHE A 182 -12.29 -12.46 -0.60
CA PHE A 182 -10.89 -12.64 -0.26
C PHE A 182 -10.47 -11.83 0.97
N PHE A 183 -11.16 -10.73 1.29
CA PHE A 183 -10.86 -9.86 2.43
C PHE A 183 -11.73 -10.14 3.66
N GLN A 184 -12.88 -10.77 3.48
CA GLN A 184 -13.81 -11.07 4.57
C GLN A 184 -13.32 -12.27 5.42
N PRO A 185 -13.86 -12.52 6.63
CA PRO A 185 -13.58 -13.71 7.44
C PRO A 185 -13.98 -15.03 6.80
#